data_AF-A0A7X8PNQ4-F1
#
_entry.id   AF-A0A7X8PNQ4-F1
#
_cell.length_a   1.000
_cell.length_b   1.000
_cell.length_c   1.000
_cell.angle_alpha   90.00
_cell.angle_beta   90.00
_cell.angle_gamma   90.00
#
_symmetry.space_group_name_H-M   'P 1'
#
loop_
_entity.id
_entity.type
_entity.pdbx_description
1 polymer ?
#
loop_
_entity_poly.entity_id
_entity_poly.type
_entity_poly.pdbx_seq_one_letter_code
_entity_poly.pdbx_strand_id
1 'polypeptide(L)' 'MSLNGSKVEEITWFAENQNKRYKDGITNSVIYRIRTSVLEGINNKIKVLKRIAFGFRDFEYFFLRIKSAFKGKELTV' A
#
# COMPACT_ATOMS: atom_id res chain seq x y z
N MET A 1 17.69 21.72 -20.70
CA MET A 1 17.82 22.20 -19.31
C MET A 1 18.26 20.98 -18.48
N SER A 2 19.57 20.82 -18.30
CA SER A 2 20.15 19.68 -17.60
C SER A 2 19.85 19.85 -16.11
N LEU A 3 18.85 19.12 -15.62
CA LEU A 3 18.66 18.97 -14.19
C LEU A 3 19.85 18.14 -13.70
N ASN A 4 20.66 18.72 -12.80
CA ASN A 4 21.73 18.02 -12.09
C ASN A 4 21.10 16.82 -11.34
N GLY A 5 21.00 15.68 -12.03
CA GLY A 5 20.59 14.42 -11.46
C GLY A 5 21.60 14.01 -10.40
N SER A 6 21.12 13.35 -9.35
CA SER A 6 21.99 12.69 -8.36
C SER A 6 23.07 11.89 -9.08
N LYS A 7 24.33 11.92 -8.60
CA LYS A 7 25.50 11.22 -9.19
C LYS A 7 25.42 9.69 -9.15
N VAL A 8 24.23 9.13 -8.95
CA VAL A 8 23.93 7.72 -8.81
C VAL A 8 22.94 7.38 -9.91
N GLU A 9 23.38 6.61 -10.91
CA GLU A 9 22.58 6.30 -12.11
C GLU A 9 21.28 5.57 -11.76
N GLU A 10 21.32 4.71 -10.74
CA GLU A 10 20.17 3.92 -10.30
C GLU A 10 19.03 4.79 -9.78
N ILE A 11 19.34 5.90 -9.10
CA ILE A 11 18.34 6.83 -8.57
C ILE A 11 17.70 7.60 -9.72
N THR A 12 18.51 8.02 -10.69
CA THR A 12 18.03 8.74 -11.88
C THR A 12 17.11 7.83 -12.70
N TRP A 13 17.54 6.60 -12.96
CA TRP A 13 16.72 5.60 -13.66
C TRP A 13 15.41 5.31 -12.93
N PHE A 14 15.46 5.16 -11.60
CA PHE A 14 14.25 4.94 -10.81
C PHE A 14 13.28 6.12 -10.94
N ALA A 15 13.76 7.36 -10.78
CA ALA A 15 12.94 8.56 -10.89
C ALA A 15 12.29 8.70 -12.28
N GLU A 16 13.05 8.45 -13.34
CA GLU A 16 12.55 8.47 -14.72
C GLU A 16 11.46 7.41 -14.95
N ASN A 17 11.69 6.18 -14.48
CA ASN A 17 10.72 5.10 -14.63
C ASN A 17 9.46 5.32 -13.78
N GLN A 18 9.59 5.90 -12.58
CA GLN A 18 8.44 6.29 -11.74
C GLN A 18 7.58 7.34 -12.45
N ASN A 19 8.21 8.38 -13.00
CA ASN A 19 7.50 9.44 -13.73
C ASN A 19 6.83 8.89 -15.00
N LYS A 20 7.45 7.96 -15.71
CA LYS A 20 6.84 7.37 -16.92
C LYS A 20 5.59 6.54 -16.62
N ARG A 21 5.54 5.82 -15.49
CA ARG A 21 4.48 4.85 -15.20
C ARG A 21 3.39 5.35 -14.24
N TYR A 22 3.73 6.23 -13.30
CA TYR A 22 2.85 6.60 -12.19
C TYR A 22 2.47 8.08 -12.15
N LYS A 23 2.89 8.89 -13.13
CA LYS A 23 2.62 10.34 -13.17
C LYS A 23 1.14 10.68 -13.03
N ASP A 24 0.26 9.94 -13.70
CA ASP A 24 -1.18 10.18 -13.63
C ASP A 24 -1.73 9.85 -12.23
N GLY A 25 -1.29 8.74 -11.63
CA GLY A 25 -1.67 8.36 -10.26
C GLY A 25 -1.18 9.34 -9.20
N ILE A 26 0.04 9.87 -9.35
CA ILE A 26 0.61 10.89 -8.48
C ILE A 26 -0.19 12.19 -8.59
N THR A 27 -0.48 12.64 -9.81
CA THR A 27 -1.29 13.85 -10.05
C THR A 27 -2.70 13.70 -9.46
N ASN A 28 -3.32 12.53 -9.67
CA ASN A 28 -4.65 12.23 -9.16
C ASN A 28 -4.69 12.16 -7.63
N SER A 29 -3.60 11.73 -6.97
CA SER A 29 -3.51 11.70 -5.50
C SER A 29 -3.48 13.10 -4.85
N VAL A 30 -3.10 14.13 -5.60
CA VAL A 30 -3.16 15.52 -5.16
C VAL A 30 -4.59 16.05 -5.26
N ILE A 31 -5.32 15.64 -6.31
CA ILE A 31 -6.72 16.04 -6.55
C ILE A 31 -7.65 15.34 -5.56
N TYR A 32 -7.48 14.04 -5.36
CA TYR A 32 -8.27 13.23 -4.45
C TYR A 32 -7.44 12.92 -3.20
N ARG A 33 -7.83 13.50 -2.06
CA ARG A 33 -7.14 13.33 -0.77
C ARG A 33 -7.39 11.94 -0.17
N ILE A 34 -6.86 10.92 -0.83
CA ILE A 34 -6.87 9.53 -0.36
C ILE A 34 -5.74 9.39 0.66
N ARG A 35 -6.08 9.22 1.93
CA ARG A 35 -5.08 8.97 2.98
C ARG A 35 -4.60 7.52 2.88
N THR A 36 -3.33 7.31 2.53
CA THR A 36 -2.70 5.97 2.54
C THR A 36 -2.51 5.43 3.95
N SER A 37 -2.52 6.29 4.98
CA SER A 37 -2.28 5.91 6.38
C SER A 37 -3.22 4.82 6.90
N VAL A 38 -4.49 4.83 6.48
CA VAL A 38 -5.47 3.80 6.87
C VAL A 38 -5.15 2.48 6.18
N LEU A 39 -4.83 2.52 4.88
CA LEU A 39 -4.44 1.34 4.10
C LEU A 39 -3.13 0.71 4.63
N GLU A 40 -2.16 1.54 5.00
CA GLU A 40 -0.91 1.11 5.63
C GLU A 40 -1.16 0.43 6.98
N GLY A 41 -2.05 1.00 7.81
CA GLY A 41 -2.46 0.39 9.08
C GLY A 41 -3.09 -0.98 8.90
N ILE A 42 -3.99 -1.11 7.91
CA ILE A 42 -4.60 -2.39 7.52
C ILE A 42 -3.53 -3.39 7.08
N ASN A 43 -2.63 -2.98 6.18
CA ASN A 43 -1.56 -3.84 5.68
C ASN A 43 -0.62 -4.32 6.79
N ASN A 44 -0.28 -3.45 7.75
CA ASN A 44 0.54 -3.84 8.89
C ASN A 44 -0.16 -4.88 9.78
N LYS A 45 -1.45 -4.70 10.06
CA LYS A 45 -2.23 -5.67 10.84
C LYS A 45 -2.34 -7.02 10.12
N ILE A 46 -2.53 -7.03 8.80
CA ILE A 46 -2.50 -8.26 7.98
C ILE A 46 -1.11 -8.93 8.04
N LYS A 47 -0.02 -8.16 7.93
CA LYS A 47 1.35 -8.68 8.07
C LYS A 47 1.62 -9.30 9.44
N VAL A 48 1.00 -8.79 10.50
CA VAL A 48 1.07 -9.41 11.84
C VAL A 48 0.26 -10.71 11.87
N LEU A 49 -0.98 -10.70 11.37
CA LEU A 49 -1.80 -11.91 11.28
C LEU A 49 -1.10 -13.01 10.49
N LYS A 50 -0.43 -12.68 9.39
CA LYS A 50 0.32 -13.65 8.56
C LYS A 50 1.46 -14.32 9.33
N ARG A 51 2.11 -13.60 10.26
CA ARG A 51 3.18 -14.17 11.12
C ARG A 51 2.63 -15.12 12.16
N ILE A 52 1.47 -14.81 12.74
CA ILE A 52 0.80 -15.68 13.72
C ILE A 52 0.22 -16.92 13.03
N ALA A 53 -0.23 -16.78 11.77
CA ALA A 53 -0.81 -17.84 10.97
C ALA A 53 0.23 -18.76 10.29
N PHE A 54 1.49 -18.72 10.71
CA PHE A 54 2.53 -19.59 10.13
C PHE A 54 2.16 -21.06 10.36
N GLY A 55 1.95 -21.81 9.28
CA GLY A 55 1.48 -23.22 9.32
C GLY A 55 -0.01 -23.42 9.01
N PHE A 56 -0.75 -22.36 8.67
CA PHE A 56 -2.13 -22.52 8.20
C PHE A 56 -2.12 -23.23 6.84
N ARG A 57 -2.78 -24.40 6.77
CA ARG A 57 -3.02 -25.12 5.51
C ARG A 57 -4.23 -24.57 4.74
N ASP A 58 -5.08 -23.83 5.43
CA ASP A 58 -6.33 -23.29 4.91
C ASP A 58 -6.27 -21.76 4.80
N PHE A 59 -6.23 -21.28 3.57
CA PHE A 59 -6.25 -19.84 3.26
C PHE A 59 -7.64 -19.22 3.46
N GLU A 60 -8.72 -19.98 3.33
CA GLU A 60 -10.09 -19.48 3.55
C GLU A 60 -10.27 -19.06 5.01
N TYR A 61 -9.78 -19.88 5.94
CA TYR A 61 -9.78 -19.54 7.36
C TYR A 61 -8.92 -18.30 7.67
N PHE A 62 -7.79 -18.13 6.97
CA PHE A 62 -6.96 -16.92 7.09
C PHE A 62 -7.71 -15.66 6.62
N PHE A 63 -8.43 -15.73 5.49
CA PHE A 63 -9.27 -14.63 5.02
C PHE A 63 -10.43 -14.34 5.97
N LEU A 64 -11.03 -15.37 6.57
CA LEU A 64 -12.08 -15.18 7.58
C LEU A 64 -11.55 -14.44 8.82
N ARG A 65 -10.34 -14.78 9.27
CA ARG A 65 -9.64 -14.08 10.36
C ARG A 65 -9.34 -12.62 10.00
N ILE A 66 -8.95 -12.34 8.76
CA ILE A 66 -8.77 -10.96 8.26
C ILE A 66 -10.10 -10.21 8.29
N LYS A 67 -11.16 -10.76 7.71
CA LYS A 67 -12.50 -10.12 7.67
C LYS A 67 -13.02 -9.83 9.07
N SER A 68 -12.84 -10.74 10.02
CA SER A 68 -13.19 -10.55 11.43
C SER A 68 -12.39 -9.41 12.09
N ALA A 69 -11.09 -9.29 11.79
CA ALA A 69 -10.22 -8.26 12.35
C ALA A 69 -10.51 -6.83 11.84
N PHE A 70 -11.28 -6.71 10.76
CA PHE A 70 -11.72 -5.47 10.12
C PHE A 70 -13.24 -5.41 9.98
N LYS A 71 -14.01 -5.85 11.01
CA LYS A 71 -15.44 -5.52 11.09
C LYS A 71 -15.60 -4.02 10.87
N GLY A 72 -16.24 -3.63 9.76
CA GLY A 72 -16.55 -2.24 9.49
C GLY A 72 -17.27 -1.64 10.69
N LYS A 73 -17.09 -0.34 10.93
CA LYS A 73 -17.95 0.36 11.89
C LYS A 73 -19.39 0.07 11.49
N GLU A 74 -20.22 -0.43 12.40
CA GLU A 74 -21.66 -0.44 12.19
C GLU A 74 -22.04 1.00 11.85
N LEU A 75 -22.64 1.19 10.68
CA LEU A 75 -23.29 2.45 10.36
C LEU A 75 -24.39 2.59 11.40
N THR A 76 -24.10 3.33 12.47
CA THR A 76 -25.12 3.82 13.38
C THR A 76 -25.92 4.82 12.55
N VAL A 77 -26.99 4.31 11.94
CA VAL A 77 -28.04 5.12 11.32
C VAL A 77 -28.82 5.80 12.43
#